data_AF-A0A4Y9ZS37-F1
#
_entry.id   AF-A0A4Y9ZS37-F1
#
_cell.length_a   1.000
_cell.length_b   1.000
_cell.length_c   1.000
_cell.angle_alpha   90.00
_cell.angle_beta   90.00
_cell.angle_gamma   90.00
#
_symmetry.space_group_name_H-M   'P 1'
#
loop_
_entity.id
_entity.type
_entity.pdbx_description
1 polymer ?
#
loop_
_entity_poly.entity_id
_entity_poly.type
_entity_poly.pdbx_seq_one_letter_code
_entity_poly.pdbx_strand_id
1 'polypeptide(L)' 'MSFGSQSSDANTLALDGPEPLLPNSGAGGGMDLNIMIVANAKERSVEDVASLADGAGLQFVWCWDCVETGIVELKAK' A
#
# COMPACT_ATOMS: atom_id res chain seq x y z
N MET A 1 11.16 -1.16 -42.55
CA MET A 1 10.59 -2.16 -41.61
C MET A 1 11.26 -1.96 -40.27
N SER A 2 10.52 -1.52 -39.26
CA SER A 2 10.96 -1.53 -37.86
C SER A 2 9.73 -1.86 -37.02
N PHE A 3 9.73 -3.05 -36.42
CA PHE A 3 8.70 -3.48 -35.48
C PHE A 3 9.10 -2.97 -34.10
N GLY A 4 8.35 -1.99 -33.58
CA GLY A 4 8.40 -1.58 -32.19
C GLY A 4 7.24 -2.23 -31.43
N SER A 5 7.55 -3.26 -30.65
CA SER A 5 6.67 -3.79 -29.60
C SER A 5 6.66 -2.77 -28.46
N GLN A 6 5.50 -2.24 -28.10
CA GLN A 6 5.31 -1.63 -26.77
C GLN A 6 4.18 -2.37 -26.08
N SER A 7 4.56 -2.95 -24.94
CA SER A 7 3.75 -3.77 -24.08
C SER A 7 2.59 -2.98 -23.48
N SER A 8 1.50 -3.71 -23.27
CA SER A 8 0.34 -3.31 -22.50
C SER A 8 0.70 -3.03 -21.06
N ASP A 9 0.85 -1.76 -20.69
CA ASP A 9 0.99 -1.37 -19.29
C ASP A 9 -0.39 -1.00 -18.76
N ALA A 10 -1.11 -2.03 -18.33
CA ALA A 10 -2.20 -1.91 -17.39
C ALA A 10 -1.60 -1.48 -16.04
N ASN A 11 -1.55 -0.19 -15.76
CA ASN A 11 -1.46 0.25 -14.37
C ASN A 11 -2.34 1.49 -14.15
N THR A 12 -3.40 1.26 -13.39
CA THR A 12 -4.46 2.20 -13.06
C THR A 12 -3.91 3.37 -12.26
N LEU A 13 -3.81 4.54 -12.90
CA LEU A 13 -3.89 5.89 -12.32
C LEU A 13 -3.29 6.06 -10.91
N ALA A 14 -1.96 6.03 -10.79
CA ALA A 14 -1.32 6.86 -9.77
C ALA A 14 -1.66 8.30 -10.13
N LEU A 15 -2.60 8.92 -9.42
CA LEU A 15 -2.91 10.34 -9.61
C LEU A 15 -1.63 11.12 -9.27
N ASP A 16 -0.92 11.58 -10.30
CA ASP A 16 0.23 12.46 -10.14
C ASP A 16 -0.18 13.62 -9.22
N GLY A 17 0.63 13.87 -8.19
CA GLY A 17 0.47 15.06 -7.36
C GLY A 17 0.53 16.30 -8.27
N PRO A 18 -0.16 17.40 -7.93
CA PRO A 18 -0.06 18.62 -8.72
C PRO A 18 1.41 19.05 -8.79
N GLU A 19 1.93 19.32 -10.00
CA GLU A 19 3.31 19.78 -10.20
C GLU A 19 3.62 20.93 -9.20
N PRO A 20 4.76 20.90 -8.48
CA PRO A 20 5.94 20.03 -8.64
C PRO A 20 5.96 18.79 -7.73
N LEU A 21 4.83 18.43 -7.13
CA LEU A 21 4.80 17.41 -6.08
C LEU A 21 4.89 16.00 -6.65
N LEU A 22 5.62 15.12 -5.95
CA LEU A 22 5.71 13.71 -6.31
C LEU A 22 4.32 13.02 -6.18
N PRO A 23 4.06 11.92 -6.90
CA PRO A 23 2.80 11.16 -6.78
C PRO A 23 2.53 10.63 -5.36
N ASN A 24 3.56 10.55 -4.51
CA ASN A 24 3.47 10.16 -3.10
C ASN A 24 3.44 11.36 -2.12
N SER A 25 3.19 12.58 -2.60
CA SER A 25 3.22 13.82 -1.80
C SER A 25 2.03 14.03 -0.86
N GLY A 26 1.10 13.07 -0.79
CA GLY A 26 -0.01 13.08 0.17
C GLY A 26 0.46 12.86 1.62
N ALA A 27 -0.41 13.16 2.58
CA ALA A 27 -0.12 13.05 4.02
C ALA A 27 0.36 11.66 4.45
N GLY A 28 0.02 10.60 3.70
CA GLY A 28 0.49 9.23 3.96
C GLY A 28 1.89 8.90 3.45
N GLY A 29 2.42 9.59 2.44
CA GLY A 29 3.63 9.11 1.74
C GLY A 29 4.95 9.25 2.49
N GLY A 30 4.98 10.02 3.58
CA GLY A 30 6.17 10.19 4.43
C GLY A 30 6.26 9.22 5.61
N MET A 31 5.19 8.47 5.90
CA MET A 31 5.10 7.68 7.13
C MET A 31 5.96 6.43 7.10
N ASP A 32 6.07 5.73 5.97
CA ASP A 32 6.97 4.57 5.80
C ASP A 32 8.44 4.92 6.14
N LEU A 33 8.95 6.04 5.63
CA LEU A 33 10.31 6.50 5.95
C LEU A 33 10.45 6.90 7.42
N ASN A 34 9.44 7.55 8.00
CA ASN A 34 9.46 7.97 9.40
C ASN A 34 9.58 6.75 10.34
N ILE A 35 8.74 5.73 10.13
CA ILE A 35 8.76 4.53 10.97
C ILE A 35 9.98 3.63 10.67
N MET A 36 10.52 3.67 9.45
CA MET A 36 11.79 3.02 9.11
C MET A 36 12.96 3.63 9.89
N ILE A 37 13.07 4.97 9.92
CA ILE A 37 14.18 5.66 10.59
C ILE A 37 14.12 5.46 12.11
N VAL A 38 12.93 5.56 12.71
CA VAL A 38 12.77 5.53 14.16
C VAL A 38 12.79 4.12 14.73
N ALA A 39 12.18 3.15 14.04
CA ALA A 39 11.89 1.83 14.59
C ALA A 39 12.33 0.66 13.69
N ASN A 40 12.99 0.92 12.55
CA ASN A 40 13.28 -0.09 11.53
C ASN A 40 12.01 -0.87 11.12
N ALA A 41 10.88 -0.16 11.09
CA ALA A 41 9.59 -0.67 10.69
C ALA A 41 9.29 -0.32 9.22
N LYS A 42 8.21 -0.90 8.68
CA LYS A 42 7.71 -0.60 7.34
C LYS A 42 6.19 -0.57 7.33
N GLU A 43 5.61 0.19 6.41
CA GLU A 43 4.20 0.09 6.07
C GLU A 43 3.91 -1.26 5.38
N ARG A 44 2.64 -1.66 5.38
CA ARG A 44 2.21 -2.96 4.85
C ARG A 44 0.95 -2.79 4.02
N SER A 45 0.90 -3.55 2.94
CA SER A 45 -0.34 -3.72 2.18
C SER A 45 -1.33 -4.60 2.95
N VAL A 46 -2.57 -4.63 2.50
CA VAL A 46 -3.62 -5.45 3.11
C VAL A 46 -3.28 -6.95 3.01
N GLU A 47 -2.64 -7.38 1.92
CA GLU A 47 -2.20 -8.76 1.71
C GLU A 47 -1.08 -9.16 2.69
N ASP A 48 -0.15 -8.25 2.97
CA ASP A 48 0.89 -8.43 3.98
C ASP A 48 0.25 -8.60 5.37
N VAL A 49 -0.76 -7.79 5.69
CA VAL A 49 -1.49 -7.89 6.96
C VAL A 49 -2.27 -9.19 7.06
N ALA A 50 -2.96 -9.61 6.00
CA ALA A 50 -3.69 -10.88 5.96
C ALA A 50 -2.76 -12.08 6.17
N SER A 51 -1.58 -12.07 5.56
CA SER A 51 -0.56 -13.11 5.71
C SER A 51 -0.04 -13.19 7.15
N LEU A 52 0.16 -12.04 7.81
CA LEU A 52 0.57 -11.99 9.21
C LEU A 52 -0.54 -12.47 10.15
N ALA A 53 -1.79 -12.08 9.88
CA ALA A 53 -2.94 -12.55 10.63
C ALA A 53 -3.05 -14.08 10.54
N ASP A 54 -2.88 -14.65 9.35
CA ASP A 54 -2.91 -16.09 9.12
C ASP A 54 -1.88 -16.82 9.99
N GLY A 55 -0.63 -16.35 9.97
CA GLY A 55 0.47 -16.87 10.78
C GLY A 55 0.30 -16.67 12.30
N ALA A 56 -0.51 -15.69 12.71
CA ALA A 56 -0.88 -15.46 14.10
C ALA A 56 -2.12 -16.26 14.55
N GLY A 57 -2.70 -17.10 13.69
CA GLY A 57 -3.92 -17.86 14.01
C GLY A 57 -5.21 -17.04 13.94
N LEU A 58 -5.20 -15.92 13.22
CA LEU A 58 -6.36 -15.07 12.99
C LEU A 58 -6.81 -15.19 11.53
N GLN A 59 -8.11 -14.98 11.29
CA GLN A 59 -8.67 -14.89 9.95
C GLN A 59 -8.97 -13.43 9.63
N PHE A 60 -8.42 -12.96 8.50
CA PHE A 60 -8.78 -11.66 7.91
C PHE A 60 -10.23 -11.69 7.42
N VAL A 61 -11.02 -10.68 7.81
CA VAL A 61 -12.45 -10.58 7.47
C VAL A 61 -12.67 -9.45 6.46
N TRP A 62 -12.24 -8.24 6.82
CA TRP A 62 -12.50 -7.05 6.01
C TRP A 62 -11.46 -5.95 6.27
N CYS A 63 -11.33 -5.02 5.34
CA CYS A 63 -10.57 -3.78 5.51
C CYS A 63 -11.42 -2.58 5.05
N TRP A 64 -11.51 -1.56 5.90
CA TRP A 64 -12.11 -0.27 5.53
C TRP A 64 -11.01 0.75 5.29
N ASP A 65 -11.05 1.37 4.11
CA ASP A 65 -10.17 2.48 3.74
C ASP A 65 -10.70 3.78 4.39
N CYS A 66 -9.86 4.43 5.20
CA CYS A 66 -10.13 5.71 5.85
C CYS A 66 -9.18 6.80 5.34
N VAL A 67 -8.80 6.74 4.06
CA VAL A 67 -7.96 7.69 3.32
C VAL A 67 -6.49 7.65 3.71
N GLU A 68 -6.12 8.07 4.92
CA GLU A 68 -4.71 8.04 5.38
C GLU A 68 -4.37 6.77 6.16
N THR A 69 -5.36 6.13 6.77
CA THR A 69 -5.20 4.90 7.56
C THR A 69 -6.32 3.92 7.21
N GLY A 70 -6.17 2.66 7.61
CA GLY A 70 -7.18 1.62 7.39
C GLY A 70 -7.56 0.93 8.69
N ILE A 71 -8.82 0.47 8.77
CA ILE A 71 -9.28 -0.40 9.84
C ILE A 71 -9.32 -1.83 9.29
N VAL A 72 -8.68 -2.77 9.98
CA VAL A 72 -8.67 -4.18 9.61
C VAL A 72 -9.47 -5.00 10.62
N GLU A 73 -10.48 -5.73 10.14
CA GLU A 73 -11.25 -6.67 10.95
C GLU A 73 -10.61 -8.06 10.91
N LEU A 74 -10.28 -8.58 12.08
CA LEU A 74 -9.74 -9.92 12.28
C LEU A 74 -10.63 -10.70 13.23
N LYS A 75 -10.81 -12.01 12.98
CA LYS A 75 -11.48 -12.93 13.90
C LYS A 75 -10.55 -14.06 14.31
N ALA A 76 -10.78 -14.61 15.50
CA ALA A 76 -10.11 -15.85 15.92
C ALA A 76 -10.50 -17.00 14.99
N LYS A 77 -9.54 -17.87 14.68
CA LYS A 77 -9.77 -19.12 13.98
C LYS A 77 -10.34 -20.20 14.90
#